data_AF-A0A962ZWG2-F1
#
_entry.id   AF-A0A962ZWG2-F1
#
_cell.length_a   1.000
_cell.length_b   1.000
_cell.length_c   1.000
_cell.angle_alpha   90.00
_cell.angle_beta   90.00
_cell.angle_gamma   90.00
#
_symmetry.space_group_name_H-M   'P 1'
#
loop_
_entity.id
_entity.type
_entity.pdbx_description
1 polymer ?
#
loop_
_entity_poly.entity_id
_entity_poly.type
_entity_poly.pdbx_seq_one_letter_code
_entity_poly.pdbx_strand_id
1 'polypeptide(L)'
;AISMPCAALVPPAFVDYVLRQDLAEGVLISGCCEGDCFHRLGNTWVDQRFSMERMPVLRTRVPRERVRLRWLGAQGTRALQREVVEFQRELAEAPALIDLEDVSSG
;
A
#
# COMPACT_ATOMS: atom_id res chain seq x y z
N ALA A 1 -6.51 7.84 9.07
CA ALA A 1 -5.51 8.05 7.99
C ALA A 1 -4.22 8.59 8.62
N ILE A 2 -3.06 8.26 8.04
CA ILE A 2 -1.75 8.76 8.48
C ILE A 2 -1.19 9.62 7.35
N SER A 3 -0.73 10.82 7.68
CA SER A 3 -0.17 11.77 6.70
C SER A 3 1.34 11.83 6.80
N MET A 4 2.01 11.85 5.65
CA MET A 4 3.46 11.97 5.54
C MET A 4 3.79 13.07 4.53
N PRO A 5 4.95 13.73 4.64
CA PRO A 5 5.42 14.68 3.61
C PRO A 5 5.52 14.08 2.21
N CYS A 6 5.79 12.77 2.10
CA CYS A 6 5.82 12.04 0.84
C CYS A 6 5.42 10.57 1.05
N ALA A 7 4.74 9.98 0.06
CA ALA A 7 4.45 8.55 0.06
C ALA A 7 5.73 7.69 0.13
N ALA A 8 6.86 8.17 -0.42
CA ALA A 8 8.14 7.46 -0.38
C ALA A 8 8.75 7.32 1.02
N LEU A 9 8.25 8.06 2.01
CA LEU A 9 8.65 7.90 3.41
C LEU A 9 7.99 6.68 4.06
N VAL A 10 6.91 6.14 3.46
CA VAL A 10 6.26 4.93 3.97
C VAL A 10 7.20 3.73 3.73
N PRO A 11 7.75 3.10 4.79
CA PRO A 11 8.60 1.94 4.61
C PRO A 11 7.75 0.73 4.18
N PRO A 12 8.15 -0.05 3.16
CA PRO A 12 7.42 -1.27 2.80
C PRO A 12 7.33 -2.28 3.96
N ALA A 13 8.33 -2.30 4.85
CA ALA A 13 8.31 -3.09 6.08
C ALA A 13 7.19 -2.70 7.06
N PHE A 14 6.75 -1.43 7.04
CA PHE A 14 5.62 -0.98 7.87
C PHE A 14 4.30 -1.53 7.34
N VAL A 15 4.09 -1.49 6.01
CA VAL A 15 2.90 -2.09 5.36
C VAL A 15 2.84 -3.59 5.63
N ASP A 16 3.98 -4.25 5.48
CA ASP A 16 4.17 -5.67 5.77
C ASP A 16 3.84 -6.03 7.23
N TYR A 17 4.31 -5.22 8.18
CA TYR A 17 4.02 -5.39 9.61
C TYR A 17 2.52 -5.23 9.92
N VAL A 18 1.89 -4.16 9.43
CA VAL A 18 0.47 -3.88 9.69
C VAL A 18 -0.42 -5.03 9.23
N LEU A 19 -0.16 -5.56 8.03
CA LEU A 19 -0.95 -6.67 7.48
C LEU A 19 -0.65 -8.00 8.17
N ARG A 20 0.60 -8.27 8.56
CA ARG A 20 0.95 -9.52 9.27
C ARG A 20 0.45 -9.58 10.70
N GLN A 21 0.24 -8.45 11.34
CA GLN A 21 -0.23 -8.38 12.72
C GLN A 21 -1.76 -8.24 12.78
N ASP A 22 -2.44 -8.44 11.65
CA ASP A 22 -3.89 -8.27 11.50
C ASP A 22 -4.41 -6.92 12.06
N LEU A 23 -3.57 -5.88 11.95
CA LEU A 23 -3.92 -4.52 12.41
C LEU A 23 -4.74 -3.75 11.37
N ALA A 24 -4.80 -4.26 10.14
CA ALA A 24 -5.67 -3.77 9.08
C ALA A 24 -5.94 -4.87 8.04
N GLU A 25 -7.14 -4.85 7.46
CA GLU A 25 -7.51 -5.71 6.34
C GLU A 25 -6.83 -5.31 5.02
N GLY A 26 -6.35 -4.07 4.90
CA GLY A 26 -5.66 -3.59 3.70
C GLY A 26 -5.03 -2.22 3.90
N VAL A 27 -4.08 -1.86 3.03
CA VAL A 27 -3.38 -0.58 3.07
C VAL A 27 -3.51 0.14 1.73
N LEU A 28 -4.12 1.32 1.75
CA LEU A 28 -4.16 2.24 0.60
C LEU A 28 -3.14 3.36 0.80
N ILE A 29 -2.25 3.55 -0.18
CA ILE A 29 -1.29 4.65 -0.22
C ILE A 29 -1.68 5.58 -1.36
N SER A 30 -1.74 6.88 -1.05
CA SER A 30 -1.98 7.93 -2.02
C SER A 30 -1.00 9.08 -1.88
N GLY A 31 -0.79 9.81 -2.97
CA GLY A 31 0.18 10.90 -3.05
C GLY A 31 -0.01 11.77 -4.29
N CYS A 32 1.05 12.48 -4.67
CA CYS A 32 1.10 13.30 -5.89
C CYS A 32 0.69 12.50 -7.14
N CYS A 33 0.17 13.21 -8.15
CA CYS A 33 -0.12 12.63 -9.46
C CYS A 33 1.15 12.04 -10.10
N GLU A 34 0.96 11.04 -10.97
CA GLU A 34 2.04 10.51 -11.80
C GLU A 34 2.68 11.65 -12.63
N GLY A 35 4.01 11.64 -12.72
CA GLY A 35 4.78 12.68 -13.41
C GLY A 35 4.89 14.03 -12.70
N ASP A 36 4.10 14.28 -11.65
CA ASP A 36 4.07 15.55 -10.90
C ASP A 36 4.40 15.35 -9.41
N CYS A 37 5.38 14.49 -9.12
CA CYS A 37 5.80 14.26 -7.75
C CYS A 37 6.64 15.44 -7.24
N PHE A 38 6.21 16.09 -6.15
CA PHE A 38 6.94 17.19 -5.52
C PHE A 38 8.39 16.81 -5.14
N HIS A 39 8.58 15.57 -4.69
CA HIS A 39 9.90 15.01 -4.37
C HIS A 39 10.51 14.24 -5.56
N ARG A 40 10.19 14.65 -6.78
CA ARG A 40 10.70 14.15 -8.07
C ARG A 40 10.23 12.74 -8.43
N LEU A 41 10.57 11.74 -7.63
CA LEU A 41 10.36 10.32 -7.95
C LEU A 41 9.65 9.55 -6.82
N GLY A 42 9.04 10.26 -5.88
CA GLY A 42 8.51 9.65 -4.65
C GLY A 42 7.45 8.57 -4.90
N ASN A 43 6.43 8.86 -5.70
CA ASN A 43 5.41 7.88 -6.09
C ASN A 43 5.99 6.74 -6.94
N THR A 44 6.82 7.06 -7.95
CA THR A 44 7.52 6.07 -8.77
C THR A 44 8.35 5.10 -7.94
N TRP A 45 9.03 5.57 -6.90
CA TRP A 45 9.78 4.71 -6.01
C TRP A 45 8.88 3.81 -5.16
N VAL A 46 7.69 4.28 -4.77
CA VAL A 46 6.73 3.41 -4.09
C VAL A 46 6.25 2.32 -5.05
N ASP A 47 5.89 2.67 -6.29
CA ASP A 47 5.51 1.69 -7.32
C ASP A 47 6.61 0.63 -7.48
N GLN A 48 7.85 1.05 -7.71
CA GLN A 48 9.00 0.14 -7.89
C GLN A 48 9.28 -0.73 -6.66
N ARG A 49 9.14 -0.19 -5.44
CA ARG A 49 9.30 -0.98 -4.21
C ARG A 49 8.20 -2.02 -4.09
N PHE A 50 7.00 -1.70 -4.53
CA PHE A 50 5.85 -2.58 -4.43
C PHE A 50 5.81 -3.56 -5.62
N SER A 51 6.41 -3.25 -6.77
CA SER A 51 6.62 -4.20 -7.88
C SER A 51 7.92 -5.02 -7.77
N MET A 52 8.69 -4.85 -6.69
CA MET A 52 9.97 -5.53 -6.44
C MET A 52 11.12 -5.14 -7.39
N GLU A 53 11.00 -3.98 -8.04
CA GLU A 53 12.02 -3.40 -8.91
C GLU A 53 13.03 -2.53 -8.14
N ARG A 54 12.73 -2.15 -6.89
CA ARG A 54 13.60 -1.27 -6.07
C ARG A 54 13.60 -1.65 -4.58
N MET A 55 14.79 -1.65 -3.97
CA MET A 55 14.92 -1.85 -2.52
C MET A 55 14.59 -0.58 -1.69
N PRO A 56 14.10 -0.75 -0.45
CA PRO A 56 13.55 -2.00 0.11
C PRO A 56 12.25 -2.39 -0.61
N VAL A 57 12.04 -3.67 -0.88
CA VAL A 57 10.82 -4.16 -1.56
C VAL A 57 9.70 -4.48 -0.57
N LEU A 58 8.45 -4.43 -1.01
CA LEU A 58 7.34 -5.06 -0.29
C LEU A 58 7.50 -6.58 -0.40
N ARG A 59 7.48 -7.28 0.74
CA ARG A 59 7.70 -8.72 0.80
C ARG A 59 6.61 -9.48 0.03
N THR A 60 7.00 -10.54 -0.67
CA THR A 60 6.10 -11.38 -1.49
C THR A 60 4.97 -12.05 -0.70
N ARG A 61 5.16 -12.26 0.61
CA ARG A 61 4.13 -12.80 1.51
C ARG A 61 2.95 -11.86 1.74
N VAL A 62 3.08 -10.57 1.39
CA VAL A 62 1.97 -9.63 1.45
C VAL A 62 1.11 -9.82 0.20
N PRO A 63 -0.16 -10.26 0.34
CA PRO A 63 -1.04 -10.40 -0.82
C PRO A 63 -1.21 -9.05 -1.52
N ARG A 64 -1.10 -9.03 -2.84
CA ARG A 64 -1.08 -7.78 -3.62
C ARG A 64 -2.42 -7.07 -3.58
N GLU A 65 -3.50 -7.84 -3.55
CA GLU A 65 -4.87 -7.39 -3.38
C GLU A 65 -5.10 -6.69 -2.03
N ARG A 66 -4.25 -6.90 -1.02
CA ARG A 66 -4.34 -6.22 0.29
C ARG A 66 -3.66 -4.84 0.29
N VAL A 67 -3.10 -4.41 -0.84
CA VAL A 67 -2.38 -3.15 -0.96
C VAL A 67 -2.81 -2.39 -2.22
N ARG A 68 -3.20 -1.13 -2.06
CA ARG A 68 -3.65 -0.29 -3.17
C ARG A 68 -2.81 0.98 -3.27
N LEU A 69 -2.29 1.27 -4.45
CA LEU A 69 -1.59 2.54 -4.76
C LEU A 69 -2.48 3.41 -5.64
N ARG A 70 -2.63 4.69 -5.29
CA ARG A 70 -3.39 5.67 -6.08
C ARG A 70 -2.74 7.05 -6.08
N TRP A 71 -2.36 7.54 -7.25
CA TRP A 71 -1.64 8.80 -7.42
C TRP A 71 -2.59 9.93 -7.83
N LEU A 72 -3.33 10.48 -6.86
CA LEU A 72 -4.50 11.34 -7.12
C LEU A 72 -4.24 12.84 -6.93
N GLY A 73 -3.12 13.22 -6.33
CA GLY A 73 -2.76 14.62 -6.08
C GLY A 73 -3.73 15.35 -5.14
N ALA A 74 -3.49 16.65 -4.95
CA ALA A 74 -4.22 17.47 -3.97
C ALA A 74 -5.70 17.68 -4.33
N GLN A 75 -6.05 17.66 -5.62
CA GLN A 75 -7.43 17.83 -6.09
C GLN A 75 -8.21 16.51 -6.13
N GLY A 76 -7.54 15.39 -5.89
CA GLY A 76 -8.09 14.04 -5.99
C GLY A 76 -8.95 13.58 -4.81
N THR A 77 -9.26 14.43 -3.83
CA THR A 77 -9.94 14.02 -2.58
C THR A 77 -11.22 13.23 -2.80
N ARG A 78 -12.10 13.65 -3.73
CA ARG A 78 -13.32 12.91 -4.05
C ARG A 78 -13.04 11.56 -4.69
N ALA A 79 -12.01 11.46 -5.54
CA ALA A 79 -11.59 10.20 -6.12
C ALA A 79 -11.00 9.28 -5.04
N LEU A 80 -10.19 9.82 -4.12
CA LEU A 80 -9.61 9.07 -3.02
C LEU A 80 -10.69 8.48 -2.10
N GLN A 81 -11.73 9.26 -1.79
CA GLN A 81 -12.85 8.75 -0.99
C GLN A 81 -13.57 7.59 -1.67
N ARG A 82 -13.78 7.66 -3.00
CA ARG A 82 -14.38 6.54 -3.75
C ARG A 82 -13.48 5.31 -3.73
N GLU A 83 -12.18 5.50 -3.96
CA GLU A 83 -11.19 4.42 -3.93
C GLU A 83 -11.12 3.73 -2.57
N VAL A 84 -11.24 4.48 -1.46
CA VAL A 84 -11.30 3.89 -0.12
C VAL A 84 -12.55 3.02 0.04
N VAL A 85 -13.72 3.53 -0.35
CA VAL A 85 -14.99 2.78 -0.22
C VAL A 85 -14.99 1.52 -1.09
N GLU A 86 -14.53 1.63 -2.33
CA GLU A 86 -14.41 0.50 -3.25
C GLU A 86 -13.42 -0.54 -2.69
N PHE A 87 -12.28 -0.09 -2.20
CA PHE A 87 -11.28 -0.99 -1.64
C PHE A 87 -11.79 -1.70 -0.39
N GLN A 88 -12.49 -1.02 0.50
CA GLN A 88 -13.12 -1.64 1.67
C GLN A 88 -14.12 -2.73 1.27
N ARG A 89 -14.90 -2.51 0.21
CA ARG A 89 -15.84 -3.51 -0.30
C ARG A 89 -15.10 -4.75 -0.81
N GLU A 90 -14.07 -4.56 -1.63
CA GLU A 90 -13.27 -5.68 -2.14
C GLU A 90 -12.60 -6.48 -1.02
N LEU A 91 -12.10 -5.80 0.02
CA LEU A 91 -11.49 -6.45 1.18
C LEU A 91 -12.50 -7.27 1.99
N ALA A 92 -13.74 -6.80 2.11
CA ALA A 92 -14.81 -7.52 2.80
C ALA A 92 -15.24 -8.80 2.05
N GLU A 93 -15.07 -8.83 0.73
CA GLU A 93 -15.34 -10.00 -0.12
C GLU A 93 -14.11 -10.94 -0.21
N ALA A 94 -12.92 -10.48 0.20
CA ALA A 94 -11.68 -11.24 0.15
C ALA A 94 -11.54 -12.23 1.33
N PRO A 95 -10.94 -13.42 1.10
CA PRO A 95 -10.68 -14.38 2.18
C PRO A 95 -9.75 -13.77 3.22
N ALA A 96 -10.04 -14.00 4.51
CA ALA A 96 -9.26 -13.47 5.63
C ALA A 96 -7.75 -13.74 5.47
N LEU A 97 -6.92 -12.83 5.97
CA LEU A 97 -5.48 -13.06 6.10
C LEU A 97 -5.29 -14.25 7.06
N ILE A 98 -4.89 -15.40 6.53
CA ILE A 98 -4.59 -16.57 7.34
C ILE A 98 -3.20 -16.36 7.94
N ASP A 99 -3.06 -16.61 9.25
CA ASP A 99 -1.77 -16.53 9.94
C ASP A 99 -0.71 -17.38 9.22
N LEU A 100 0.29 -16.70 8.66
CA LEU A 100 1.39 -17.29 7.90
C LEU A 100 2.52 -17.80 8.81
N GLU A 101 2.23 -18.11 10.08
CA GLU A 101 3.21 -18.59 11.07
C GLU A 101 3.78 -19.98 10.73
N ASP A 102 3.09 -20.77 9.90
CA ASP A 102 3.41 -22.20 9.67
C ASP A 102 4.49 -22.52 8.62
N VAL A 103 5.06 -21.54 7.91
CA VAL A 103 6.05 -21.82 6.84
C VAL A 103 7.49 -21.71 7.35
N SER A 104 7.73 -22.04 8.62
CA SER A 104 9.06 -22.02 9.27
C SER A 104 9.53 -23.40 9.75
N SER A 105 8.75 -24.46 9.51
CA SER A 105 9.02 -25.83 9.99
C SER A 105 9.26 -26.83 8.85
N GLY A 106 9.95 -26.41 7.78
CA GLY A 106 10.34 -27.28 6.67
C GLY A 106 11.68 -26.89 6.07
#